data_AF-A0A2H6J006-F1
#
_entry.id   AF-A0A2H6J006-F1
#
_cell.length_a   1.000
_cell.length_b   1.000
_cell.length_c   1.000
_cell.angle_alpha   90.00
_cell.angle_beta   90.00
_cell.angle_gamma   90.00
#
_symmetry.space_group_name_H-M   'P 1'
#
loop_
_entity.id
_entity.type
_entity.pdbx_description
1 polymer ?
#
loop_
_entity_poly.entity_id
_entity_poly.type
_entity_poly.pdbx_seq_one_letter_code
_entity_poly.pdbx_strand_id
1 'polypeptide(L)'
;MARKPSETPPRVDDIPMTDKDGEVRELTKSDFAGMRPAAEAAPALVARARQRGRPPLDNPKEQITLRLSTETLEYFRAGGRGWQTRLAEVLDGHVKRARRKVG
;
A
#
# COMPACT_ATOMS: atom_id res chain seq x y z
N MET A 1 32.47 14.86 -58.54
CA MET A 1 31.43 14.99 -57.51
C MET A 1 32.09 14.91 -56.15
N ALA A 2 32.05 15.97 -55.35
CA ALA A 2 32.68 16.01 -54.03
C ALA A 2 31.91 15.08 -53.07
N ARG A 3 32.62 14.14 -52.42
CA ARG A 3 32.05 13.36 -51.32
C ARG A 3 31.86 14.31 -50.14
N LYS A 4 30.62 14.43 -49.65
CA LYS A 4 30.35 15.15 -48.40
C LYS A 4 31.21 14.53 -47.28
N PRO A 5 31.86 15.32 -46.42
CA PRO A 5 32.62 14.77 -45.30
C PRO A 5 31.68 13.98 -44.39
N SER A 6 32.10 12.77 -44.01
CA SER A 6 31.40 11.91 -43.07
C SER A 6 31.51 12.51 -41.67
N GLU A 7 30.48 13.20 -41.22
CA GLU A 7 30.38 13.64 -39.84
C GLU A 7 29.96 12.43 -38.99
N THR A 8 30.81 12.01 -38.06
CA THR A 8 30.48 10.97 -37.08
C THR A 8 29.33 11.49 -36.21
N PRO A 9 28.22 10.76 -36.03
CA PRO A 9 27.14 11.21 -35.18
C PRO A 9 27.63 11.46 -33.74
N PRO A 10 27.10 12.48 -33.04
CA PRO A 10 27.48 12.80 -31.67
C PRO A 10 27.18 11.62 -30.73
N ARG A 11 27.94 11.49 -29.63
CA ARG A 11 27.66 10.44 -28.65
C ARG A 11 26.36 10.76 -27.91
N VAL A 12 25.64 9.72 -27.48
CA VAL A 12 24.38 9.87 -26.73
C VAL A 12 24.57 10.72 -25.46
N ASP A 13 25.71 10.59 -24.79
CA ASP A 13 26.05 11.37 -23.59
C ASP A 13 26.22 12.87 -23.85
N ASP A 14 26.55 13.27 -25.09
CA ASP A 14 26.72 14.66 -25.50
C ASP A 14 25.37 15.35 -25.78
N ILE A 15 24.30 14.56 -25.86
CA ILE A 15 22.93 15.04 -26.11
C ILE A 15 22.25 15.33 -24.76
N PRO A 16 21.52 16.45 -24.62
CA PRO A 16 20.73 16.72 -23.42
C PRO A 16 19.80 15.56 -23.05
N MET A 17 19.56 15.38 -21.75
CA MET A 17 18.75 14.28 -21.22
C MET A 17 17.32 14.26 -21.78
N THR A 18 16.76 15.45 -22.04
CA THR A 18 15.38 15.62 -22.50
C THR A 18 15.33 16.61 -23.65
N ASP A 19 14.50 16.34 -24.65
CA ASP A 19 14.25 17.26 -25.76
C ASP A 19 13.19 18.32 -25.42
N LYS A 20 12.83 19.15 -26.41
CA LYS A 20 11.85 20.22 -26.25
C LYS A 20 10.42 19.72 -25.99
N ASP A 21 10.13 18.49 -26.39
CA ASP A 21 8.80 17.87 -26.26
C ASP A 21 8.69 17.06 -24.96
N GLY A 22 9.78 16.95 -24.18
CA GLY A 22 9.83 16.24 -22.91
C GLY A 22 10.27 14.78 -23.04
N GLU A 23 10.69 14.34 -24.23
CA GLU A 23 11.11 12.96 -24.46
C GLU A 23 12.53 12.73 -23.94
N VAL A 24 12.71 11.62 -23.23
CA VAL A 24 13.99 11.26 -22.60
C VAL A 24 14.85 10.51 -23.62
N ARG A 25 16.11 10.93 -23.80
CA ARG A 25 17.05 10.21 -24.67
C ARG A 25 17.34 8.80 -24.13
N GLU A 26 17.98 7.96 -24.93
CA GLU A 26 18.44 6.66 -24.46
C GLU A 26 19.38 6.81 -23.25
N LEU A 27 19.10 6.05 -22.18
CA LEU A 27 19.91 6.07 -20.98
C LEU A 27 21.18 5.26 -21.18
N THR A 28 22.31 5.85 -20.84
CA THR A 28 23.63 5.23 -20.88
C THR A 28 24.04 4.75 -19.48
N LYS A 29 25.13 3.99 -19.42
CA LYS A 29 25.69 3.52 -18.14
C LYS A 29 26.08 4.68 -17.21
N SER A 30 26.46 5.83 -17.78
CA SER A 30 26.82 7.03 -17.04
C SER A 30 25.61 7.61 -16.30
N ASP A 31 24.42 7.55 -16.90
CA ASP A 31 23.17 8.02 -16.27
C ASP A 31 22.80 7.14 -15.06
N PHE A 32 22.96 5.82 -15.19
CA PHE A 32 22.72 4.89 -14.07
C PHE A 32 23.73 5.06 -12.93
N ALA A 33 25.00 5.40 -13.24
CA ALA A 33 26.02 5.62 -12.23
C ALA A 33 25.71 6.81 -11.30
N GLY A 34 24.95 7.79 -11.79
CA GLY A 34 24.51 8.95 -11.02
C GLY A 34 23.22 8.74 -10.21
N MET A 35 22.57 7.58 -10.32
CA MET A 35 21.32 7.32 -9.61
C MET A 35 21.54 7.20 -8.11
N ARG A 36 20.60 7.75 -7.34
CA ARG A 36 20.60 7.72 -5.88
C ARG A 36 19.29 7.18 -5.35
N PRO A 37 19.26 6.61 -4.13
CA PRO A 37 18.01 6.18 -3.51
C PRO A 37 16.97 7.30 -3.48
N ALA A 38 15.70 6.96 -3.71
CA ALA A 38 14.60 7.93 -3.70
C ALA A 38 14.48 8.70 -2.37
N ALA A 39 14.90 8.08 -1.26
CA ALA A 39 14.96 8.73 0.05
C ALA A 39 15.93 9.92 0.08
N GLU A 40 16.99 9.89 -0.74
CA GLU A 40 17.97 10.97 -0.86
C GLU A 40 17.61 11.94 -1.98
N ALA A 41 17.18 11.43 -3.14
CA ALA A 41 16.89 12.25 -4.31
C ALA A 41 15.52 12.97 -4.22
N ALA A 42 14.55 12.38 -3.53
CA ALA A 42 13.19 12.91 -3.42
C ALA A 42 12.53 12.59 -2.05
N PRO A 43 13.10 13.08 -0.92
CA PRO A 43 12.65 12.74 0.43
C PRO A 43 11.16 13.05 0.69
N ALA A 44 10.64 14.15 0.14
CA ALA A 44 9.24 14.54 0.30
C ALA A 44 8.24 13.55 -0.32
N LEU A 45 8.59 12.93 -1.45
CA LEU A 45 7.75 11.93 -2.11
C LEU A 45 7.71 10.63 -1.29
N VAL A 46 8.86 10.22 -0.74
CA VAL A 46 8.96 9.04 0.13
C VAL A 46 8.17 9.22 1.42
N ALA A 47 8.23 10.41 2.03
CA ALA A 47 7.48 10.72 3.24
C ALA A 47 5.95 10.58 3.03
N ARG A 48 5.44 11.05 1.89
CA ARG A 48 4.01 10.90 1.53
C ARG A 48 3.65 9.45 1.22
N ALA A 49 4.53 8.70 0.56
CA ALA A 49 4.29 7.29 0.23
C ALA A 49 4.25 6.36 1.45
N ARG A 50 4.85 6.75 2.59
CA ARG A 50 4.80 5.97 3.84
C ARG A 50 3.44 5.98 4.53
N GLN A 51 2.51 6.86 4.14
CA GLN A 51 1.15 6.88 4.68
C GLN A 51 0.20 5.86 4.01
N ARG A 52 0.70 4.67 3.66
CA ARG A 52 -0.14 3.61 3.08
C ARG A 52 -0.81 2.79 4.19
N GLY A 53 -2.13 2.84 4.26
CA GLY A 53 -2.96 2.00 5.14
C GLY A 53 -4.27 2.69 5.54
N ARG A 54 -5.28 1.90 5.95
CA ARG A 54 -6.44 2.48 6.65
C ARG A 54 -5.93 3.10 7.96
N PRO A 55 -6.40 4.29 8.36
CA PRO A 55 -6.08 4.83 9.67
C PRO A 55 -6.34 3.79 10.76
N PRO A 56 -5.46 3.69 11.78
CA PRO A 56 -5.69 2.78 12.90
C PRO A 56 -7.05 3.08 13.54
N LEU A 57 -7.80 2.04 13.92
CA LEU A 57 -9.01 2.19 14.72
C LEU A 57 -8.61 2.42 16.19
N ASP A 58 -9.26 3.36 16.86
CA ASP A 58 -9.01 3.66 18.29
C ASP A 58 -9.32 2.45 19.20
N ASN A 59 -10.28 1.62 18.82
CA ASN A 59 -10.65 0.40 19.55
C ASN A 59 -10.93 -0.75 18.57
N PRO A 60 -9.90 -1.45 18.09
CA PRO A 60 -10.07 -2.57 17.16
C PRO A 60 -10.69 -3.78 17.87
N LYS A 61 -11.34 -4.65 17.10
CA LYS A 61 -11.77 -5.96 17.61
C LYS A 61 -10.54 -6.81 17.89
N GLU A 62 -10.42 -7.32 19.11
CA GLU A 62 -9.35 -8.25 19.47
C GLU A 62 -9.67 -9.66 18.98
N GLN A 63 -8.69 -10.31 18.34
CA GLN A 63 -8.79 -11.72 17.97
C GLN A 63 -8.32 -12.57 19.15
N ILE A 64 -9.24 -13.29 19.78
CA ILE A 64 -8.95 -14.20 20.88
C ILE A 64 -9.37 -15.63 20.56
N THR A 65 -8.74 -16.59 21.23
CA THR A 65 -9.17 -18.00 21.24
C THR A 65 -10.17 -18.20 22.37
N LEU A 66 -11.46 -18.38 22.02
CA LEU A 66 -12.54 -18.65 22.98
C LEU A 66 -13.10 -20.06 22.77
N ARG A 67 -13.26 -20.81 23.86
CA ARG A 67 -13.98 -22.10 23.84
C ARG A 67 -15.46 -21.87 24.12
N LEU A 68 -16.31 -22.40 23.26
CA LEU A 68 -17.76 -22.35 23.37
C LEU A 68 -18.31 -23.77 23.43
N SER A 69 -19.53 -23.95 23.96
CA SER A 69 -20.20 -25.25 23.89
C SER A 69 -20.49 -25.63 22.44
N THR A 70 -20.53 -26.93 22.17
CA THR A 70 -20.84 -27.48 20.83
C THR A 70 -22.19 -26.96 20.33
N GLU A 71 -23.21 -27.00 21.18
CA GLU A 71 -24.57 -26.53 20.85
C GLU A 71 -24.59 -25.06 20.39
N THR A 72 -23.85 -24.18 21.09
CA THR A 72 -23.77 -22.76 20.70
C THR A 72 -23.10 -22.61 19.35
N LEU A 73 -22.00 -23.33 19.11
CA LEU A 73 -21.29 -23.27 17.83
C LEU A 73 -22.15 -23.79 16.68
N GLU A 74 -22.86 -24.89 16.87
CA GLU A 74 -23.74 -25.48 15.86
C GLU A 74 -24.89 -24.54 15.50
N TYR A 75 -25.55 -23.96 16.51
CA TYR A 75 -26.63 -23.00 16.31
C TYR A 75 -26.21 -21.83 15.41
N PHE A 76 -25.08 -21.18 15.71
CA PHE A 76 -24.63 -20.05 14.88
C PHE A 76 -24.14 -20.52 13.51
N ARG A 77 -23.37 -21.62 13.43
CA ARG A 77 -22.84 -22.15 12.16
C ARG A 77 -23.95 -22.54 11.18
N ALA A 78 -25.08 -23.06 11.66
CA ALA A 78 -26.25 -23.37 10.85
C ALA A 78 -26.78 -22.14 10.09
N GLY A 79 -26.53 -20.93 10.60
CA GLY A 79 -26.85 -19.67 9.94
C GLY A 79 -25.99 -19.34 8.71
N GLY A 80 -24.92 -20.10 8.43
CA GLY A 80 -24.06 -19.91 7.26
C GLY A 80 -23.11 -18.72 7.35
N ARG A 81 -22.86 -18.05 6.21
CA ARG A 81 -21.90 -16.94 6.12
C ARG A 81 -22.23 -15.84 7.15
N GLY A 82 -21.20 -15.34 7.83
CA GLY A 82 -21.36 -14.31 8.86
C GLY A 82 -21.88 -14.81 10.21
N TRP A 83 -21.84 -16.12 10.48
CA TRP A 83 -22.22 -16.67 11.79
C TRP A 83 -21.37 -16.10 12.94
N GLN A 84 -20.08 -15.87 12.72
CA GLN A 84 -19.19 -15.25 13.74
C GLN A 84 -19.60 -13.80 14.04
N THR A 85 -20.05 -13.05 13.02
CA THR A 85 -20.55 -11.68 13.19
C THR A 85 -21.81 -11.67 14.04
N ARG A 86 -22.76 -12.56 13.76
CA ARG A 86 -23.99 -12.72 14.55
C ARG A 86 -23.70 -13.12 16.00
N LEU A 87 -22.74 -14.02 16.22
CA LEU A 87 -22.28 -14.37 17.56
C LEU A 87 -21.72 -13.14 18.30
N ALA A 88 -20.85 -12.36 17.64
CA ALA A 88 -20.28 -11.14 18.22
C ALA A 88 -21.36 -10.12 18.59
N GLU A 89 -22.37 -9.91 17.74
CA GLU A 89 -23.48 -8.98 18.01
C GLU A 89 -24.30 -9.38 19.23
N VAL A 90 -24.51 -10.68 19.45
CA VAL A 90 -25.21 -11.20 20.65
C VAL A 90 -24.41 -10.89 21.91
N LEU A 91 -23.09 -11.09 21.89
CA LEU A 91 -22.19 -10.79 23.01
C LEU A 91 -22.15 -9.28 23.29
N ASP A 92 -21.99 -8.45 22.26
CA ASP A 92 -22.03 -6.99 22.38
C ASP A 92 -23.36 -6.50 22.96
N GLY A 93 -24.47 -7.09 22.50
CA GLY A 93 -25.80 -6.81 23.02
C GLY A 93 -25.93 -7.16 24.50
N HIS A 94 -25.37 -8.30 24.93
CA HIS A 94 -25.34 -8.68 26.34
C HIS A 94 -24.56 -7.66 27.18
N VAL A 95 -23.35 -7.26 26.74
CA VAL A 95 -22.52 -6.26 27.44
C VAL A 95 -23.24 -4.92 27.55
N LYS A 96 -23.87 -4.43 26.48
CA LYS A 96 -24.65 -3.18 26.49
C LYS A 96 -25.80 -3.21 27.49
N ARG A 97 -26.52 -4.33 27.59
CA ARG A 97 -27.61 -4.50 28.57
C ARG A 97 -27.08 -4.56 30.00
N ALA A 98 -25.99 -5.27 30.23
CA ALA A 98 -25.36 -5.36 31.55
C ALA A 98 -24.92 -3.98 32.05
N ARG A 99 -24.25 -3.19 31.21
CA ARG A 99 -23.81 -1.82 31.55
C ARG A 99 -24.95 -0.88 31.91
N ARG A 100 -26.11 -1.03 31.27
CA ARG A 100 -27.31 -0.20 31.55
C ARG A 100 -27.93 -0.48 32.91
N LYS A 101 -27.76 -1.68 33.47
CA LYS A 101 -28.32 -2.05 34.78
C LYS A 101 -27.43 -1.63 35.95
N VAL A 102 -26.17 -1.29 35.68
CA VAL A 102 -25.15 -0.98 36.69
C VAL A 102 -25.00 0.54 36.89
N GLY A 103 -25.52 1.36 35.97
CA GLY A 103 -25.66 2.82 36.14
C GLY A 103 -27.12 3.19 36.41
#